data_AF-A0A410QGT6-F1
#
_entry.id   AF-A0A410QGT6-F1
#
_cell.length_a   1.000
_cell.length_b   1.000
_cell.length_c   1.000
_cell.angle_alpha   90.00
_cell.angle_beta   90.00
_cell.angle_gamma   90.00
#
_symmetry.space_group_name_H-M   'P 1'
#
loop_
_entity.id
_entity.type
_entity.pdbx_description
1 polymer ?
#
loop_
_entity_poly.entity_id
_entity_poly.type
_entity_poly.pdbx_seq_one_letter_code
_entity_poly.pdbx_strand_id
1 'polypeptide(L)'
;MIYQDLISGMEKFGSTKRDICIHGIGISPEKVHENVIIAPWWEPSHISSIGTAEYLSTSDFSSIKVWDITSDTTKMTYIKT
;
A
#
# COMPACT_ATOMS: atom_id res chain seq x y z
N MET A 1 -0.28 12.36 -2.03
CA MET A 1 -0.78 12.23 -0.65
C MET A 1 0.39 11.75 0.20
N ILE A 2 0.67 12.39 1.33
CA ILE A 2 1.79 11.99 2.20
C ILE A 2 1.30 10.90 3.14
N TYR A 3 1.89 9.70 3.06
CA TYR A 3 1.46 8.54 3.85
C TYR A 3 1.52 8.81 5.37
N GLN A 4 2.47 9.63 5.80
CA GLN A 4 2.61 10.03 7.20
C GLN A 4 1.37 10.76 7.74
N ASP A 5 0.76 11.65 6.94
CA ASP A 5 -0.43 12.40 7.36
C ASP A 5 -1.65 11.48 7.53
N LEU A 6 -1.76 10.45 6.69
CA LEU A 6 -2.81 9.43 6.79
C LEU A 6 -2.68 8.63 8.09
N ILE A 7 -1.46 8.15 8.41
CA ILE A 7 -1.20 7.40 9.64
C ILE A 7 -1.46 8.26 10.88
N SER A 8 -0.95 9.50 10.91
CA SER A 8 -1.17 10.40 12.04
C SER A 8 -2.64 10.76 12.26
N GLY A 9 -3.45 10.78 11.21
CA GLY A 9 -4.90 10.95 11.33
C GLY A 9 -5.59 9.76 12.01
N MET A 10 -5.16 8.54 11.69
CA MET A 10 -5.75 7.31 12.21
C MET A 10 -5.26 6.99 13.64
N GLU A 11 -4.02 7.34 13.98
CA GLU A 11 -3.47 7.19 15.33
C GLU A 11 -4.25 7.96 16.40
N LYS A 12 -4.87 9.09 16.03
CA LYS A 12 -5.71 9.90 16.93
C LYS A 12 -6.93 9.17 17.48
N PHE A 13 -7.36 8.08 16.85
CA PHE A 13 -8.53 7.30 17.27
C PHE A 13 -8.15 6.01 18.01
N GLY A 14 -6.89 5.88 18.46
CA GLY A 14 -6.43 4.75 19.26
C GLY A 14 -6.00 3.52 18.46
N SER A 15 -5.96 3.61 17.13
CA SER A 15 -5.38 2.57 16.27
C SER A 15 -3.88 2.79 16.13
N THR A 16 -3.06 1.77 16.34
CA THR A 16 -1.63 1.91 16.05
C THR A 16 -1.36 1.80 14.55
N LYS A 17 -0.26 2.40 14.05
CA LYS A 17 0.21 2.17 12.67
C LYS A 17 0.22 0.69 12.28
N ARG A 18 0.57 -0.17 13.24
CA ARG A 18 0.57 -1.62 13.09
C ARG A 18 -0.84 -2.18 12.89
N ASP A 19 -1.80 -1.79 13.72
CA ASP A 19 -3.20 -2.24 13.61
C ASP A 19 -3.82 -1.78 12.29
N ILE A 20 -3.54 -0.55 11.87
CA ILE A 20 -4.01 0.02 10.60
C ILE A 20 -3.48 -0.79 9.42
N CYS A 21 -2.17 -1.07 9.40
CA CYS A 21 -1.56 -1.77 8.28
C CYS A 21 -1.98 -3.25 8.25
N ILE A 22 -2.01 -3.93 9.41
CA ILE A 22 -2.36 -5.35 9.48
C ILE A 22 -3.85 -5.57 9.24
N HIS A 23 -4.73 -4.81 9.88
CA HIS A 23 -6.18 -5.03 9.78
C HIS A 23 -6.83 -4.26 8.64
N GLY A 24 -6.29 -3.10 8.26
CA GLY A 24 -6.80 -2.30 7.16
C GLY A 24 -6.24 -2.71 5.81
N ILE A 25 -4.91 -2.89 5.69
CA ILE A 25 -4.24 -3.10 4.40
C ILE A 25 -3.81 -4.57 4.20
N GLY A 26 -3.65 -5.33 5.28
CA GLY A 26 -3.24 -6.74 5.24
C GLY A 26 -1.73 -6.97 5.15
N ILE A 27 -0.91 -5.94 5.37
CA ILE A 27 0.56 -6.05 5.36
C ILE A 27 1.20 -5.37 6.56
N SER A 28 2.44 -5.75 6.88
CA SER A 28 3.22 -5.12 7.96
C SER A 28 3.60 -3.68 7.58
N PRO A 29 3.58 -2.72 8.52
CA PRO A 29 3.89 -1.32 8.23
C PRO A 29 5.31 -1.09 7.67
N GLU A 30 6.25 -1.99 7.94
CA GLU A 30 7.63 -1.95 7.43
C GLU A 30 7.73 -2.30 5.94
N LYS A 31 6.68 -2.90 5.36
CA LYS A 31 6.56 -3.18 3.92
C LYS A 31 5.92 -2.04 3.14
N VAL A 32 5.45 -0.99 3.82
CA VAL A 32 4.88 0.20 3.17
C VAL A 32 5.98 1.23 2.95
N HIS A 33 6.27 1.52 1.69
CA HIS A 33 7.22 2.54 1.27
C HIS A 33 6.67 3.94 1.52
N GLU A 34 7.57 4.92 1.55
CA GLU A 34 7.20 6.34 1.71
C GLU A 34 6.27 6.82 0.59
N ASN A 35 6.53 6.38 -0.65
CA ASN A 35 5.72 6.69 -1.80
C ASN A 35 4.59 5.67 -1.93
N VAL A 36 3.34 6.13 -1.83
CA VAL A 36 2.16 5.27 -1.90
C VAL A 36 1.23 5.72 -3.03
N ILE A 37 0.85 4.78 -3.88
CA ILE A 37 -0.18 4.93 -4.91
C ILE A 37 -1.44 4.25 -4.41
N ILE A 38 -2.55 4.99 -4.32
CA ILE A 38 -3.87 4.43 -4.02
C ILE A 38 -4.70 4.46 -5.29
N ALA A 39 -5.20 3.30 -5.71
CA ALA A 39 -5.98 3.14 -6.92
C ALA A 39 -7.33 2.47 -6.62
N PRO A 40 -8.42 2.98 -7.21
CA PRO A 40 -9.75 2.51 -6.85
C PRO A 40 -10.14 1.18 -7.50
N TRP A 41 -9.56 0.78 -8.64
CA TRP A 41 -10.03 -0.43 -9.36
C TRP A 41 -8.98 -1.16 -10.20
N TRP A 42 -8.07 -0.43 -10.87
CA TRP A 42 -7.10 -1.05 -11.78
C TRP A 42 -5.89 -1.61 -11.02
N GLU A 43 -5.30 -2.66 -11.58
CA GLU A 43 -4.05 -3.27 -11.09
C GLU A 43 -2.85 -2.58 -11.76
N PRO A 44 -1.64 -2.62 -11.15
CA PRO A 44 -0.48 -1.95 -11.73
C PRO A 44 -0.11 -2.43 -13.14
N SER A 45 -0.50 -3.65 -13.50
CA SER A 45 -0.35 -4.21 -14.86
C SER A 45 -1.04 -3.39 -15.96
N HIS A 46 -2.05 -2.58 -15.62
CA HIS A 46 -2.74 -1.70 -16.56
C HIS A 46 -2.01 -0.39 -16.83
N ILE A 47 -0.96 -0.07 -16.07
CA ILE A 47 -0.20 1.17 -16.21
C ILE A 47 1.11 0.85 -16.92
N SER A 48 1.20 1.22 -18.19
CA SER A 48 2.45 1.11 -18.94
C SER A 48 3.55 1.93 -18.26
N SER A 49 4.74 1.36 -18.15
CA SER A 49 5.93 2.01 -17.58
C SER A 49 5.86 2.32 -16.08
N ILE A 50 5.00 1.63 -15.31
CA ILE A 50 4.98 1.77 -13.83
C ILE A 50 6.19 1.11 -13.15
N GLY A 51 6.92 0.25 -13.87
CA GLY A 51 8.04 -0.52 -13.34
C GLY A 51 7.67 -1.98 -13.06
N THR A 52 8.44 -2.64 -12.20
CA THR A 52 8.22 -4.03 -11.79
C THR A 52 7.30 -4.06 -10.58
N ALA A 53 6.18 -4.78 -10.68
CA ALA A 53 5.22 -4.95 -9.59
C ALA A 53 5.28 -6.37 -9.01
N GLU A 54 5.59 -6.47 -7.71
CA GLU A 54 5.59 -7.71 -6.94
C GLU A 54 4.38 -7.73 -5.99
N TYR A 55 3.58 -8.79 -6.04
CA TYR A 55 2.37 -8.88 -5.22
C TYR A 55 2.72 -9.24 -3.76
N LEU A 56 2.23 -8.44 -2.80
CA LEU A 56 2.57 -8.58 -1.38
C LEU A 56 1.43 -9.14 -0.52
N SER A 57 0.16 -9.00 -0.95
CA SER A 57 -0.99 -9.44 -0.16
C SER A 57 -1.16 -10.96 -0.23
N THR A 58 -0.95 -11.67 0.88
CA THR A 58 -1.07 -13.14 0.93
C THR A 58 -2.48 -13.66 1.24
N SER A 59 -3.47 -12.77 1.37
CA SER A 59 -4.84 -13.12 1.73
C SER A 59 -5.78 -13.02 0.53
N ASP A 60 -6.48 -14.12 0.20
CA ASP A 60 -7.50 -14.20 -0.86
C ASP A 60 -8.79 -13.42 -0.52
N PHE A 61 -8.94 -12.94 0.72
CA PHE A 61 -10.19 -12.39 1.25
C PHE A 61 -10.17 -10.87 1.47
N SER A 62 -9.09 -10.20 1.09
CA SER A 62 -8.98 -8.74 1.23
C SER A 62 -9.50 -8.06 -0.03
N SER A 63 -10.54 -7.23 0.08
CA SER A 63 -10.90 -6.27 -0.99
C SER A 63 -9.72 -5.35 -1.34
N ILE A 64 -8.76 -5.22 -0.42
CA ILE A 64 -7.53 -4.45 -0.58
C ILE A 64 -6.40 -5.36 -1.07
N LYS A 65 -5.81 -5.02 -2.21
CA LYS A 65 -4.65 -5.71 -2.78
C LYS A 65 -3.43 -4.80 -2.79
N VAL A 66 -2.26 -5.35 -2.45
CA VAL A 66 -1.03 -4.56 -2.33
C VAL A 66 0.10 -5.13 -3.18
N TRP A 67 0.83 -4.24 -3.83
CA TRP A 67 2.05 -4.56 -4.57
C TRP A 67 3.22 -3.69 -4.10
N ASP A 68 4.43 -4.24 -4.12
CA ASP A 68 5.68 -3.51 -4.14
C ASP A 68 6.00 -3.13 -5.59
N ILE A 69 6.23 -1.86 -5.87
CA ILE A 69 6.61 -1.38 -7.19
C ILE A 69 8.01 -0.81 -7.13
N THR A 70 8.87 -1.31 -8.00
CA THR A 70 10.21 -0.75 -8.24
C THR A 70 10.27 -0.16 -9.64
N SER A 71 10.51 1.15 -9.73
CA SER A 71 10.76 1.88 -10.98
C SER A 71 12.08 2.63 -10.87
N ASP A 72 13.04 2.27 -11.72
CA ASP A 72 14.42 2.76 -11.67
C ASP A 72 15.06 2.63 -10.28
N THR A 73 15.15 3.73 -9.53
CA THR A 73 15.69 3.79 -8.16
C THR A 73 14.60 4.02 -7.10
N THR A 74 13.35 4.19 -7.51
CA THR A 74 12.23 4.52 -6.62
C THR A 74 11.42 3.28 -6.28
N LYS A 75 11.20 3.07 -4.97
CA LYS A 75 10.27 2.07 -4.47
C LYS A 75 8.96 2.72 -4.02
N MET A 76 7.86 2.06 -4.33
CA MET A 76 6.51 2.54 -4.08
C MET A 76 5.62 1.39 -3.63
N THR A 77 4.68 1.68 -2.74
CA THR A 77 3.63 0.73 -2.39
C THR A 77 2.38 1.09 -3.16
N TYR A 78 1.83 0.11 -3.88
CA TYR A 78 0.60 0.26 -4.63
C TYR A 78 -0.53 -0.44 -3.90
N ILE A 79 -1.58 0.30 -3.56
CA ILE A 79 -2.74 -0.19 -2.84
C ILE A 79 -3.96 -0.05 -3.74
N LYS A 80 -4.53 -1.18 -4.14
CA LYS A 80 -5.85 -1.23 -4.76
C LYS A 80 -6.88 -1.39 -3.65
N THR A 81 -7.84 -0.49 -3.57
CA THR A 81 -8.93 -0.47 -2.56
C THR A 81 -10.26 -0.94 -3.13
#